data_AF-A0A533Y2M9-F1
#
_entry.id   AF-A0A533Y2M9-F1
#
_cell.length_a   1.000
_cell.length_b   1.000
_cell.length_c   1.000
_cell.angle_alpha   90.00
_cell.angle_beta   90.00
_cell.angle_gamma   90.00
#
_symmetry.space_group_name_H-M   'P 1'
#
loop_
_entity.id
_entity.type
_entity.pdbx_description
1 polymer ?
#
loop_
_entity_poly.entity_id
_entity_poly.type
_entity_poly.pdbx_seq_one_letter_code
_entity_poly.pdbx_strand_id
1 'polypeptide(L)'
;MTGAVRRHYPDFHHMANIWTSWVRDHYLGLYPWTWIQFESADLPGPFPFFGGVDPEVAASLQEAHHLMQSAIDTAISDVFAHRGPLDDPERRRRLEDAYAELVQSRPHLRAHIRCGRRPDGTFQWEYPLDPGKSATMTHLGLRGFNAATQQVFPFRFNGASASAIGKFLGLLDGTHTVADLQTAVENSGPGNAGDITRLLENLKAYDCLSVSQRSSIRAHWIASTQDRDVIHLGHAALLYRQQEQFFLFDPWLMPWFAEMPVPSLWGSLLPRPAAIFLTHDHDDHVDPRTLLTLPKDIPVIVPSRKNRRKLYYDYPALLRELGFTRVIELAHGETFPFEGGCVASVPFFGEDPCDIEMPRNCYLIADRGRNTLVHVDSGPTNAGRSALTEGVIDDLVKRYGPISTLFASQ
;
A
#
# COMPACT_ATOMS: atom_id res chain seq x y z
N MET A 1 -11.38 -37.68 -36.49
CA MET A 1 -11.49 -37.93 -35.04
C MET A 1 -11.19 -36.62 -34.32
N THR A 2 -12.21 -35.81 -34.10
CA THR A 2 -12.14 -34.49 -33.46
C THR A 2 -12.74 -34.62 -32.06
N GLY A 3 -11.88 -34.73 -31.05
CA GLY A 3 -12.29 -34.78 -29.65
C GLY A 3 -12.54 -33.37 -29.12
N ALA A 4 -13.79 -32.94 -29.10
CA ALA A 4 -14.20 -31.72 -28.43
C ALA A 4 -14.05 -31.90 -26.91
N VAL A 5 -13.14 -31.14 -26.30
CA VAL A 5 -13.05 -30.99 -24.84
C VAL A 5 -14.32 -30.26 -24.38
N ARG A 6 -15.25 -31.00 -23.78
CA ARG A 6 -16.42 -30.42 -23.10
C ARG A 6 -15.91 -29.53 -21.96
N ARG A 7 -16.00 -28.21 -22.13
CA ARG A 7 -15.95 -27.27 -21.02
C ARG A 7 -17.21 -27.47 -20.18
N HIS A 8 -17.05 -28.00 -18.98
CA HIS A 8 -18.13 -28.09 -18.01
C HIS A 8 -18.30 -26.70 -17.39
N TYR A 9 -19.22 -25.92 -17.96
CA TYR A 9 -19.79 -24.77 -17.25
C TYR A 9 -20.89 -25.34 -16.35
N PRO A 10 -20.85 -25.13 -15.02
CA PRO A 10 -21.95 -25.56 -14.16
C PRO A 10 -23.26 -24.87 -14.59
N ASP A 11 -24.32 -25.66 -14.69
CA ASP A 11 -25.68 -25.26 -15.07
C ASP A 11 -26.26 -24.24 -14.06
N PHE A 12 -26.73 -23.10 -14.58
CA PHE A 12 -27.25 -21.95 -13.83
C PHE A 12 -28.72 -22.10 -13.39
N HIS A 13 -29.11 -23.24 -12.80
CA HIS A 13 -30.46 -23.40 -12.25
C HIS A 13 -30.48 -24.24 -10.96
N HIS A 14 -29.88 -23.69 -9.90
CA HIS A 14 -30.32 -23.81 -8.49
C HIS A 14 -29.33 -23.01 -7.61
N MET A 15 -29.54 -21.70 -7.45
CA MET A 15 -28.84 -20.99 -6.38
C MET A 15 -29.50 -21.37 -5.06
N ALA A 16 -29.01 -22.42 -4.41
CA ALA A 16 -29.17 -22.53 -2.98
C ALA A 16 -28.63 -21.23 -2.39
N ASN A 17 -29.48 -20.46 -1.70
CA ASN A 17 -29.07 -19.23 -1.05
C ASN A 17 -27.82 -19.50 -0.20
N ILE A 18 -26.65 -19.01 -0.59
CA ILE A 18 -25.37 -19.34 0.08
C ILE A 18 -25.43 -19.11 1.59
N TRP A 19 -26.25 -18.15 2.03
CA TRP A 19 -26.47 -17.82 3.44
C TRP A 19 -27.09 -18.97 4.25
N THR A 20 -27.82 -19.90 3.63
CA THR A 20 -28.36 -21.10 4.32
C THR A 20 -27.30 -22.15 4.62
N SER A 21 -26.10 -22.01 4.05
CA SER A 21 -24.99 -22.93 4.28
C SER A 21 -24.24 -22.68 5.60
N TRP A 22 -24.61 -21.64 6.35
CA TRP A 22 -24.03 -21.28 7.64
C TRP A 22 -25.12 -20.94 8.67
N VAL A 23 -24.78 -21.07 9.96
CA VAL A 23 -25.64 -20.65 11.07
C VAL A 23 -25.55 -19.13 11.21
N ARG A 24 -26.70 -18.46 11.31
CA ARG A 24 -26.81 -16.98 11.30
C ARG A 24 -25.97 -16.28 12.36
N ASP A 25 -25.90 -16.85 13.57
CA ASP A 25 -25.21 -16.24 14.72
C ASP A 25 -23.73 -16.64 14.81
N HIS A 26 -23.23 -17.45 13.87
CA HIS A 26 -21.80 -17.73 13.79
C HIS A 26 -21.06 -16.58 13.12
N TYR A 27 -19.79 -16.42 13.49
CA TYR A 27 -18.85 -15.48 12.89
C TYR A 27 -18.23 -16.07 11.64
N LEU A 28 -18.07 -15.26 10.60
CA LEU A 28 -17.43 -15.64 9.34
C LEU A 28 -16.21 -14.74 9.10
N GLY A 29 -15.13 -15.31 8.56
CA GLY A 29 -13.93 -14.55 8.20
C GLY A 29 -13.05 -15.27 7.19
N LEU A 30 -12.00 -14.62 6.70
CA LEU A 30 -11.02 -15.25 5.83
C LEU A 30 -10.02 -16.09 6.65
N TYR A 31 -9.67 -17.27 6.13
CA TYR A 31 -8.52 -17.98 6.66
C TYR A 31 -7.23 -17.14 6.54
N PRO A 32 -6.27 -17.28 7.46
CA PRO A 32 -5.03 -16.48 7.45
C PRO A 32 -4.13 -16.73 6.23
N TRP A 33 -4.31 -17.86 5.55
CA TRP A 33 -3.58 -18.20 4.33
C TRP A 33 -4.36 -17.87 3.04
N THR A 34 -5.45 -17.10 3.15
CA THR A 34 -6.22 -16.62 2.01
C THR A 34 -5.78 -15.21 1.62
N TRP A 35 -5.41 -15.04 0.36
CA TRP A 35 -4.90 -13.80 -0.19
C TRP A 35 -5.79 -13.33 -1.31
N ILE A 36 -5.92 -12.02 -1.42
CA ILE A 36 -6.75 -11.40 -2.44
C ILE A 36 -5.98 -10.22 -3.01
N GLN A 37 -5.90 -10.17 -4.34
CA GLN A 37 -5.30 -9.09 -5.08
C GLN A 37 -6.27 -8.61 -6.14
N PHE A 38 -6.57 -7.31 -6.19
CA PHE A 38 -7.31 -6.76 -7.32
C PHE A 38 -6.49 -6.81 -8.60
N GLU A 39 -7.16 -7.11 -9.71
CA GLU A 39 -6.59 -7.14 -11.05
C GLU A 39 -7.10 -5.91 -11.83
N SER A 40 -6.17 -5.10 -12.34
CA SER A 40 -6.47 -3.93 -13.17
C SER A 40 -6.90 -4.31 -14.58
N ALA A 41 -7.67 -3.43 -15.22
CA ALA A 41 -7.96 -3.49 -16.66
C ALA A 41 -6.73 -3.15 -17.49
N ASP A 42 -5.99 -2.15 -17.01
CA ASP A 42 -4.84 -1.57 -17.68
C ASP A 42 -3.61 -2.41 -17.36
N LEU A 43 -2.70 -2.52 -18.34
CA LEU A 43 -1.33 -2.93 -18.05
C LEU A 43 -0.82 -2.02 -16.93
N PRO A 44 -0.12 -2.55 -15.91
CA PRO A 44 0.36 -1.73 -14.82
C PRO A 44 1.18 -0.59 -15.43
N GLY A 45 0.61 0.61 -15.42
CA GLY A 45 1.41 1.81 -15.52
C GLY A 45 2.42 1.73 -14.38
N PRO A 46 3.63 2.28 -14.57
CA PRO A 46 4.73 2.10 -13.62
C PRO A 46 4.42 2.60 -12.21
N PHE A 47 3.53 3.59 -12.08
CA PHE A 47 3.18 4.23 -10.82
C PHE A 47 1.68 4.58 -10.80
N PRO A 48 0.79 3.62 -10.51
CA PRO A 48 -0.61 3.95 -10.25
C PRO A 48 -0.68 4.91 -9.06
N PHE A 49 -1.61 5.87 -9.10
CA PHE A 49 -1.79 6.90 -8.05
C PHE A 49 -0.65 7.92 -7.91
N PHE A 50 0.31 7.97 -8.83
CA PHE A 50 1.26 9.08 -8.90
C PHE A 50 0.55 10.37 -9.35
N GLY A 51 0.72 11.44 -8.57
CA GLY A 51 0.05 12.72 -8.75
C GLY A 51 1.00 13.91 -8.76
N GLY A 52 0.50 15.06 -9.21
CA GLY A 52 1.29 16.26 -9.46
C GLY A 52 1.75 16.40 -10.91
N VAL A 53 1.35 15.47 -11.77
CA VAL A 53 1.69 15.42 -13.19
C VAL A 53 0.54 14.75 -13.96
N ASP A 54 0.38 15.13 -15.23
CA ASP A 54 -0.58 14.46 -16.11
C ASP A 54 -0.15 13.00 -16.37
N PRO A 55 -1.07 12.01 -16.31
CA PRO A 55 -0.74 10.61 -16.59
C PRO A 55 -0.04 10.36 -17.93
N GLU A 56 -0.37 11.12 -18.99
CA GLU A 56 0.29 10.99 -20.31
C GLU A 56 1.77 11.44 -20.26
N VAL A 57 2.05 12.46 -19.45
CA VAL A 57 3.41 12.96 -19.21
C VAL A 57 4.19 11.97 -18.37
N ALA A 58 3.59 11.42 -17.30
CA ALA A 58 4.21 10.36 -16.48
C ALA A 58 4.54 9.12 -17.31
N ALA A 59 3.62 8.69 -18.20
CA ALA A 59 3.86 7.58 -19.12
C ALA A 59 5.06 7.86 -20.05
N SER A 60 5.21 9.09 -20.52
CA SER A 60 6.35 9.48 -21.37
C SER A 60 7.68 9.51 -20.61
N LEU A 61 7.68 9.97 -19.36
CA LEU A 61 8.86 9.92 -18.48
C LEU A 61 9.32 8.47 -18.26
N GLN A 62 8.36 7.58 -18.00
CA GLN A 62 8.66 6.16 -17.86
C GLN A 62 9.17 5.54 -19.15
N GLU A 63 8.53 5.80 -20.29
CA GLU A 63 8.99 5.28 -21.58
C GLU A 63 10.44 5.69 -21.84
N ALA A 64 10.79 6.95 -21.58
CA ALA A 64 12.15 7.45 -21.71
C ALA A 64 13.14 6.69 -20.81
N HIS A 65 12.77 6.44 -19.54
CA HIS A 65 13.60 5.67 -18.62
C HIS A 65 13.72 4.19 -19.04
N HIS A 66 12.61 3.55 -19.40
CA HIS A 66 12.56 2.15 -19.82
C HIS A 66 13.44 1.89 -21.06
N LEU A 67 13.43 2.81 -22.02
CA LEU A 67 14.29 2.72 -23.21
C LEU A 67 15.78 2.88 -22.86
N MET A 68 16.13 3.59 -21.79
CA MET A 68 17.50 3.73 -21.28
C MET A 68 17.92 2.62 -20.31
N GLN A 69 16.96 1.90 -19.72
CA GLN A 69 17.16 0.98 -18.60
C GLN A 69 18.33 0.01 -18.85
N SER A 70 18.32 -0.70 -19.98
CA SER A 70 19.36 -1.67 -20.29
C SER A 70 20.76 -1.05 -20.39
N ALA A 71 20.88 0.17 -20.93
CA ALA A 71 22.16 0.87 -21.02
C ALA A 71 22.63 1.35 -19.64
N ILE A 72 21.71 1.82 -18.80
CA ILE A 72 22.00 2.22 -17.41
C ILE A 72 22.45 1.00 -16.60
N ASP A 73 21.72 -0.11 -16.65
CA ASP A 73 22.05 -1.35 -15.94
C ASP A 73 23.43 -1.89 -16.36
N THR A 74 23.73 -1.82 -17.67
CA THR A 74 25.04 -2.22 -18.20
C THR A 74 26.14 -1.30 -17.66
N ALA A 75 25.93 0.02 -17.67
CA ALA A 75 26.90 0.98 -17.15
C ALA A 75 27.15 0.81 -15.65
N ILE A 76 26.09 0.56 -14.88
CA ILE A 76 26.19 0.23 -13.45
C ILE A 76 27.00 -1.06 -13.27
N SER A 77 26.66 -2.13 -14.01
CA SER A 77 27.39 -3.41 -13.97
C SER A 77 28.87 -3.26 -14.31
N ASP A 78 29.22 -2.42 -15.29
CA ASP A 78 30.61 -2.16 -15.65
C ASP A 78 31.39 -1.44 -14.54
N VAL A 79 30.76 -0.50 -13.82
CA VAL A 79 31.38 0.15 -12.66
C VAL A 79 31.63 -0.87 -11.54
N PHE A 80 30.63 -1.68 -11.20
CA PHE A 80 30.75 -2.70 -10.15
C PHE A 80 31.74 -3.82 -10.51
N ALA A 81 31.86 -4.16 -11.79
CA ALA A 81 32.81 -5.15 -12.28
C ALA A 81 34.20 -4.57 -12.59
N HIS A 82 34.46 -3.30 -12.22
CA HIS A 82 35.70 -2.59 -12.47
C HIS A 82 36.12 -2.51 -13.95
N ARG A 83 35.16 -2.61 -14.87
CA ARG A 83 35.35 -2.37 -16.31
C ARG A 83 35.23 -0.89 -16.68
N GLY A 84 34.54 -0.10 -15.83
CA GLY A 84 34.46 1.35 -15.93
C GLY A 84 35.07 2.04 -14.68
N PRO A 85 35.75 3.19 -14.82
CA PRO A 85 36.27 3.93 -13.68
C PRO A 85 35.10 4.53 -12.87
N LEU A 86 35.12 4.41 -11.53
CA LEU A 86 34.08 4.96 -10.64
C LEU A 86 33.99 6.49 -10.73
N ASP A 87 35.13 7.17 -10.87
CA ASP A 87 35.25 8.63 -10.89
C ASP A 87 35.39 9.20 -12.30
N ASP A 88 34.59 8.72 -13.25
CA ASP A 88 34.58 9.26 -14.62
C ASP A 88 33.90 10.64 -14.66
N PRO A 89 34.66 11.74 -14.87
CA PRO A 89 34.09 13.10 -14.86
C PRO A 89 33.11 13.32 -16.01
N GLU A 90 33.19 12.54 -17.09
CA GLU A 90 32.34 12.66 -18.27
C GLU A 90 31.07 11.82 -18.18
N ARG A 91 30.94 10.90 -17.20
CA ARG A 91 29.79 9.97 -17.10
C ARG A 91 28.47 10.72 -17.07
N ARG A 92 28.37 11.74 -16.21
CA ARG A 92 27.18 12.57 -16.09
C ARG A 92 26.82 13.20 -17.43
N ARG A 93 27.81 13.81 -18.11
CA ARG A 93 27.60 14.47 -19.39
C ARG A 93 27.10 13.48 -20.45
N ARG A 94 27.71 12.31 -20.57
CA ARG A 94 27.29 11.28 -21.54
C ARG A 94 25.87 10.78 -21.27
N LEU A 95 25.51 10.57 -20.00
CA LEU A 95 24.15 10.17 -19.62
C LEU A 95 23.12 11.23 -20.01
N GLU A 96 23.39 12.49 -19.69
CA GLU A 96 22.58 13.64 -20.07
C GLU A 96 22.41 13.77 -21.59
N ASP A 97 23.51 13.65 -22.37
CA ASP A 97 23.46 13.70 -23.83
C ASP A 97 22.63 12.55 -24.42
N ALA A 98 22.79 11.32 -23.89
CA ALA A 98 22.02 10.17 -24.34
C ALA A 98 20.51 10.34 -24.10
N TYR A 99 20.14 10.87 -22.93
CA TYR A 99 18.74 11.21 -22.63
C TYR A 99 18.20 12.32 -23.55
N ALA A 100 19.00 13.33 -23.88
CA ALA A 100 18.60 14.37 -24.83
C ALA A 100 18.39 13.81 -26.24
N GLU A 101 19.30 12.99 -26.74
CA GLU A 101 19.18 12.33 -28.04
C GLU A 101 17.93 11.45 -28.10
N LEU A 102 17.67 10.68 -27.05
CA LEU A 102 16.52 9.80 -26.95
C LEU A 102 15.20 10.58 -27.04
N VAL A 103 15.07 11.66 -26.29
CA VAL A 103 13.85 12.49 -26.27
C VAL A 103 13.70 13.27 -27.57
N GLN A 104 14.78 13.86 -28.10
CA GLN A 104 14.72 14.69 -29.31
C GLN A 104 14.37 13.91 -30.57
N SER A 105 14.78 12.64 -30.64
CA SER A 105 14.47 11.73 -31.75
C SER A 105 13.03 11.21 -31.75
N ARG A 106 12.24 11.47 -30.70
CA ARG A 106 10.87 10.95 -30.52
C ARG A 106 9.86 12.08 -30.33
N PRO A 107 9.05 12.43 -31.35
CA PRO A 107 8.13 13.56 -31.29
C PRO A 107 7.13 13.53 -30.13
N HIS A 108 6.61 12.34 -29.76
CA HIS A 108 5.66 12.18 -28.65
C HIS A 108 6.32 12.41 -27.28
N LEU A 109 7.57 11.95 -27.09
CA LEU A 109 8.32 12.26 -25.87
C LEU A 109 8.66 13.74 -25.78
N ARG A 110 9.07 14.36 -26.89
CA ARG A 110 9.39 15.80 -26.96
C ARG A 110 8.18 16.70 -26.70
N ALA A 111 6.96 16.20 -26.93
CA ALA A 111 5.75 16.93 -26.59
C ALA A 111 5.59 17.13 -25.07
N HIS A 112 6.11 16.21 -24.26
CA HIS A 112 5.98 16.20 -22.81
C HIS A 112 7.27 16.55 -22.06
N ILE A 113 8.43 16.20 -22.62
CA ILE A 113 9.73 16.31 -21.98
C ILE A 113 10.59 17.34 -22.74
N ARG A 114 10.99 18.40 -22.05
CA ARG A 114 11.99 19.36 -22.51
C ARG A 114 13.35 18.92 -21.98
N CYS A 115 14.15 18.34 -22.87
CA CYS A 115 15.45 17.77 -22.55
C CYS A 115 16.55 18.28 -23.49
N GLY A 116 17.69 18.72 -22.92
CA GLY A 116 18.86 19.12 -23.69
C GLY A 116 19.80 20.08 -22.95
N ARG A 117 20.97 20.37 -23.53
CA ARG A 117 21.87 21.39 -23.01
C ARG A 117 21.46 22.79 -23.45
N ARG A 118 21.45 23.70 -22.49
CA ARG A 118 21.30 25.13 -22.72
C ARG A 118 22.61 25.74 -23.25
N PRO A 119 22.58 26.94 -23.85
CA PRO A 119 23.78 27.62 -24.35
C PRO A 119 24.85 27.88 -23.28
N ASP A 120 24.48 27.93 -22.00
CA ASP A 120 25.39 28.10 -20.87
C ASP A 120 26.06 26.79 -20.40
N GLY A 121 25.79 25.67 -21.08
CA GLY A 121 26.33 24.35 -20.76
C GLY A 121 25.52 23.57 -19.72
N THR A 122 24.51 24.19 -19.09
CA THR A 122 23.65 23.51 -18.12
C THR A 122 22.70 22.53 -18.80
N PHE A 123 22.45 21.37 -18.17
CA PHE A 123 21.49 20.40 -18.66
C PHE A 123 20.08 20.72 -18.18
N GLN A 124 19.11 20.73 -19.09
CA GLN A 124 17.70 20.94 -18.82
C GLN A 124 16.97 19.61 -18.91
N TRP A 125 16.21 19.27 -17.87
CA TRP A 125 15.22 18.20 -17.86
C TRP A 125 13.95 18.72 -17.18
N GLU A 126 12.96 19.10 -17.98
CA GLU A 126 11.72 19.70 -17.50
C GLU A 126 10.51 19.01 -18.14
N TYR A 127 9.43 18.93 -17.38
CA TYR A 127 8.14 18.41 -17.82
C TYR A 127 7.03 19.22 -17.14
N PRO A 128 5.83 19.33 -17.75
CA PRO A 128 4.72 20.07 -17.16
C PRO A 128 4.22 19.35 -15.90
N LEU A 129 4.09 20.11 -14.82
CA LEU A 129 3.45 19.67 -13.59
C LEU A 129 1.97 20.06 -13.61
N ASP A 130 1.14 19.21 -13.02
CA ASP A 130 -0.29 19.47 -12.84
C ASP A 130 -0.71 18.99 -11.44
N PRO A 131 -0.80 19.90 -10.44
CA PRO A 131 -1.11 19.53 -9.05
C PRO A 131 -2.53 18.96 -8.88
N GLY A 132 -3.40 19.11 -9.89
CA GLY A 132 -4.77 18.58 -9.86
C GLY A 132 -4.92 17.21 -10.49
N LYS A 133 -3.88 16.66 -11.12
CA LYS A 133 -3.93 15.37 -11.83
C LYS A 133 -3.11 14.30 -11.13
N SER A 134 -3.64 13.09 -11.20
CA SER A 134 -3.00 11.85 -10.76
C SER A 134 -3.46 10.70 -11.65
N ALA A 135 -2.63 9.67 -11.76
CA ALA A 135 -3.01 8.41 -12.39
C ALA A 135 -4.06 7.70 -11.53
N THR A 136 -5.13 7.22 -12.16
CA THR A 136 -6.14 6.38 -11.51
C THR A 136 -6.02 4.94 -12.00
N MET A 137 -6.46 3.99 -11.18
CA MET A 137 -6.52 2.58 -11.57
C MET A 137 -7.95 2.07 -11.44
N THR A 138 -8.46 1.39 -12.46
CA THR A 138 -9.76 0.70 -12.41
C THR A 138 -9.53 -0.81 -12.32
N HIS A 139 -10.18 -1.45 -11.36
CA HIS A 139 -10.12 -2.89 -11.17
C HIS A 139 -11.31 -3.57 -11.85
N LEU A 140 -11.06 -4.64 -12.62
CA LEU A 140 -12.11 -5.42 -13.31
C LEU A 140 -12.22 -6.85 -12.78
N GLY A 141 -11.50 -7.15 -11.72
CA GLY A 141 -11.46 -8.46 -11.13
C GLY A 141 -10.54 -8.51 -9.93
N LEU A 142 -10.43 -9.71 -9.38
CA LEU A 142 -9.47 -10.08 -8.37
C LEU A 142 -8.95 -11.47 -8.63
N ARG A 143 -7.79 -11.74 -8.07
CA ARG A 143 -7.20 -13.05 -7.93
C ARG A 143 -7.22 -13.43 -6.46
N GLY A 144 -7.88 -14.54 -6.15
CA GLY A 144 -7.78 -15.17 -4.86
C GLY A 144 -6.75 -16.28 -4.86
N PHE A 145 -6.03 -16.45 -3.75
CA PHE A 145 -5.08 -17.53 -3.55
C PHE A 145 -5.25 -18.15 -2.17
N ASN A 146 -5.36 -19.47 -2.12
CA ASN A 146 -5.32 -20.26 -0.90
C ASN A 146 -3.92 -20.88 -0.81
N ALA A 147 -3.07 -20.33 0.08
CA ALA A 147 -1.69 -20.80 0.19
C ALA A 147 -1.57 -22.19 0.81
N ALA A 148 -2.55 -22.64 1.62
CA ALA A 148 -2.53 -23.96 2.22
C ALA A 148 -2.81 -25.07 1.19
N THR A 149 -3.72 -24.83 0.25
CA THR A 149 -4.05 -25.80 -0.83
C THR A 149 -3.31 -25.50 -2.14
N GLN A 150 -2.56 -24.40 -2.21
CA GLN A 150 -1.89 -23.89 -3.41
C GLN A 150 -2.86 -23.63 -4.58
N GLN A 151 -4.12 -23.29 -4.29
CA GLN A 151 -5.14 -23.04 -5.29
C GLN A 151 -5.27 -21.54 -5.59
N VAL A 152 -5.38 -21.21 -6.88
CA VAL A 152 -5.64 -19.85 -7.37
C VAL A 152 -7.02 -19.83 -8.03
N PHE A 153 -7.80 -18.78 -7.78
CA PHE A 153 -9.05 -18.56 -8.50
C PHE A 153 -9.16 -17.13 -9.02
N PRO A 154 -9.44 -16.93 -10.32
CA PRO A 154 -9.77 -15.62 -10.86
C PRO A 154 -11.25 -15.31 -10.61
N PHE A 155 -11.56 -14.06 -10.29
CA PHE A 155 -12.93 -13.58 -10.17
C PHE A 155 -13.07 -12.25 -10.91
N ARG A 156 -14.06 -12.17 -11.81
CA ARG A 156 -14.35 -10.95 -12.59
C ARG A 156 -15.62 -10.29 -12.09
N PHE A 157 -15.58 -8.97 -11.96
CA PHE A 157 -16.69 -8.14 -11.50
C PHE A 157 -16.79 -6.87 -12.35
N ASN A 158 -17.92 -6.16 -12.21
CA ASN A 158 -18.04 -4.84 -12.81
C ASN A 158 -17.13 -3.85 -12.07
N GLY A 159 -16.34 -3.04 -12.77
CA GLY A 159 -15.40 -2.12 -12.11
C GLY A 159 -16.03 -1.17 -11.10
N ALA A 160 -17.31 -0.79 -11.27
CA ALA A 160 -18.05 -0.01 -10.29
C ALA A 160 -18.24 -0.73 -8.93
N SER A 161 -18.11 -2.06 -8.90
CA SER A 161 -18.24 -2.91 -7.72
C SER A 161 -16.94 -3.01 -6.91
N ALA A 162 -15.78 -2.54 -7.41
CA ALA A 162 -14.48 -2.73 -6.77
C ALA A 162 -14.46 -2.22 -5.30
N SER A 163 -14.88 -0.98 -5.09
CA SER A 163 -14.96 -0.37 -3.76
C SER A 163 -15.93 -1.11 -2.83
N ALA A 164 -17.07 -1.60 -3.35
CA ALA A 164 -18.04 -2.37 -2.58
C ALA A 164 -17.50 -3.75 -2.18
N ILE A 165 -16.77 -4.40 -3.08
CA ILE A 165 -16.06 -5.67 -2.81
C ILE A 165 -14.98 -5.44 -1.75
N GLY A 166 -14.15 -4.40 -1.88
CA GLY A 166 -13.12 -4.07 -0.89
C GLY A 166 -13.70 -3.80 0.50
N LYS A 167 -14.85 -3.11 0.57
CA LYS A 167 -15.64 -2.95 1.82
C LYS A 167 -16.07 -4.28 2.40
N PHE A 168 -16.65 -5.14 1.59
CA PHE A 168 -17.13 -6.44 2.06
C PHE A 168 -15.98 -7.35 2.54
N LEU A 169 -14.86 -7.37 1.83
CA LEU A 169 -13.67 -8.13 2.24
C LEU A 169 -13.14 -7.67 3.61
N GLY A 170 -13.20 -6.38 3.91
CA GLY A 170 -12.86 -5.84 5.23
C GLY A 170 -13.82 -6.23 6.36
N LEU A 171 -15.00 -6.79 6.05
CA LEU A 171 -15.92 -7.35 7.06
C LEU A 171 -15.64 -8.82 7.36
N LEU A 172 -14.86 -9.51 6.53
CA LEU A 172 -14.46 -10.90 6.73
C LEU A 172 -13.26 -11.02 7.70
N ASP A 173 -13.28 -10.22 8.77
CA ASP A 173 -12.27 -10.15 9.82
C ASP A 173 -12.55 -11.09 11.01
N GLY A 174 -13.63 -11.89 10.94
CA GLY A 174 -14.02 -12.80 12.01
C GLY A 174 -14.69 -12.12 13.22
N THR A 175 -15.11 -10.85 13.08
CA THR A 175 -15.85 -10.11 14.12
C THR A 175 -17.32 -9.89 13.79
N HIS A 176 -17.75 -10.26 12.59
CA HIS A 176 -19.12 -10.08 12.09
C HIS A 176 -19.84 -11.43 11.99
N THR A 177 -21.11 -11.46 12.40
CA THR A 177 -21.93 -12.67 12.26
C THR A 177 -22.38 -12.86 10.80
N VAL A 178 -22.78 -14.08 10.45
CA VAL A 178 -23.35 -14.38 9.13
C VAL A 178 -24.58 -13.50 8.85
N ALA A 179 -25.41 -13.22 9.87
CA ALA A 179 -26.53 -12.30 9.75
C ALA A 179 -26.08 -10.86 9.42
N ASP A 180 -25.05 -10.35 10.10
CA ASP A 180 -24.51 -9.00 9.84
C ASP A 180 -23.98 -8.88 8.41
N LEU A 181 -23.25 -9.89 7.96
CA LEU A 181 -22.69 -9.94 6.60
C LEU A 181 -23.79 -10.02 5.54
N GLN A 182 -24.84 -10.82 5.77
CA GLN A 182 -25.98 -10.88 4.86
C GLN A 182 -26.64 -9.50 4.71
N THR A 183 -26.89 -8.81 5.83
CA THR A 183 -27.43 -7.44 5.82
C THR A 183 -26.49 -6.46 5.12
N ALA A 184 -25.17 -6.60 5.28
CA ALA A 184 -24.20 -5.77 4.55
C ALA A 184 -24.27 -5.98 3.03
N VAL A 185 -24.46 -7.21 2.56
CA VAL A 185 -24.65 -7.52 1.13
C VAL A 185 -25.97 -6.93 0.62
N GLU A 186 -27.07 -7.10 1.36
CA GLU A 186 -28.38 -6.54 0.99
C GLU A 186 -28.34 -5.00 0.87
N ASN A 187 -27.59 -4.33 1.76
CA ASN A 187 -27.41 -2.88 1.76
C ASN A 187 -26.44 -2.36 0.69
N SER A 188 -25.69 -3.24 0.00
CA SER A 188 -24.73 -2.83 -1.03
C SER A 188 -25.37 -2.42 -2.37
N GLY A 189 -26.67 -2.68 -2.54
CA GLY A 189 -27.45 -2.43 -3.75
C GLY A 189 -27.39 -3.59 -4.75
N PRO A 190 -28.37 -3.73 -5.67
CA PRO A 190 -28.58 -4.97 -6.44
C PRO A 190 -27.38 -5.39 -7.30
N GLY A 191 -26.68 -4.44 -7.93
CA GLY A 191 -25.51 -4.73 -8.77
C GLY A 191 -24.31 -5.25 -7.97
N ASN A 192 -24.01 -4.59 -6.85
CA ASN A 192 -22.91 -5.00 -5.97
C ASN A 192 -23.23 -6.28 -5.21
N ALA A 193 -24.48 -6.45 -4.76
CA ALA A 193 -24.92 -7.62 -4.02
C ALA A 193 -24.71 -8.92 -4.82
N GLY A 194 -24.99 -8.89 -6.13
CA GLY A 194 -24.73 -10.01 -7.03
C GLY A 194 -23.24 -10.35 -7.12
N ASP A 195 -22.37 -9.36 -7.33
CA ASP A 195 -20.92 -9.56 -7.39
C ASP A 195 -20.36 -10.08 -6.07
N ILE A 196 -20.78 -9.52 -4.93
CA ILE A 196 -20.33 -9.94 -3.61
C ILE A 196 -20.81 -11.36 -3.29
N THR A 197 -22.04 -11.72 -3.65
CA THR A 197 -22.57 -13.08 -3.45
C THR A 197 -21.76 -14.11 -4.25
N ARG A 198 -21.45 -13.82 -5.52
CA ARG A 198 -20.59 -14.71 -6.34
C ARG A 198 -19.16 -14.80 -5.79
N LEU A 199 -18.63 -13.71 -5.22
CA LEU A 199 -17.33 -13.73 -4.55
C LEU A 199 -17.35 -14.65 -3.33
N LEU A 200 -18.39 -14.57 -2.49
CA LEU A 200 -18.58 -15.48 -1.36
C LEU A 200 -18.68 -16.95 -1.79
N GLU A 201 -19.39 -17.23 -2.89
CA GLU A 201 -19.47 -18.57 -3.47
C GLU A 201 -18.10 -19.09 -3.89
N ASN A 202 -17.28 -18.27 -4.54
CA ASN A 202 -15.90 -18.63 -4.87
C ASN A 202 -15.07 -18.87 -3.60
N LEU A 203 -15.08 -17.94 -2.65
CA LEU A 203 -14.34 -18.09 -1.40
C LEU A 203 -14.73 -19.37 -0.64
N LYS A 204 -16.02 -19.74 -0.66
CA LYS A 204 -16.50 -21.01 -0.10
C LYS A 204 -15.99 -22.21 -0.90
N ALA A 205 -16.08 -22.17 -2.22
CA ALA A 205 -15.70 -23.28 -3.10
C ALA A 205 -14.19 -23.60 -3.07
N TYR A 206 -13.35 -22.59 -2.79
CA TYR A 206 -11.90 -22.72 -2.67
C TYR A 206 -11.42 -22.80 -1.20
N ASP A 207 -12.31 -23.15 -0.26
CA ASP A 207 -12.00 -23.36 1.16
C ASP A 207 -11.26 -22.18 1.81
N CYS A 208 -11.64 -20.96 1.44
CA CYS A 208 -11.00 -19.72 1.90
C CYS A 208 -11.70 -19.08 3.11
N LEU A 209 -12.88 -19.58 3.50
CA LEU A 209 -13.71 -19.04 4.58
C LEU A 209 -13.62 -19.88 5.86
N SER A 210 -13.44 -19.19 6.98
CA SER A 210 -13.50 -19.73 8.34
C SER A 210 -14.84 -19.38 9.00
N VAL A 211 -15.39 -20.31 9.78
CA VAL A 211 -16.63 -20.15 10.54
C VAL A 211 -16.36 -20.48 12.00
N SER A 212 -16.84 -19.65 12.93
CA SER A 212 -16.67 -19.85 14.37
C SER A 212 -17.93 -19.48 15.15
N GLN A 213 -18.17 -20.18 16.26
CA GLN A 213 -19.24 -19.81 17.21
C GLN A 213 -18.90 -18.58 18.06
N ARG A 214 -17.63 -18.17 18.09
CA ARG A 214 -17.14 -17.06 18.92
C ARG A 214 -16.05 -16.27 18.20
N SER A 215 -16.03 -14.96 18.44
CA SER A 215 -14.88 -14.12 18.12
C SER A 215 -14.02 -13.93 19.37
N SER A 216 -12.73 -14.27 19.29
CA SER A 216 -11.81 -14.25 20.46
C SER A 216 -10.49 -13.53 20.22
N ILE A 217 -10.20 -13.14 18.97
CA ILE A 217 -8.92 -12.54 18.56
C ILE A 217 -8.59 -11.31 19.42
N ARG A 218 -9.51 -10.34 19.48
CA ARG A 218 -9.28 -9.11 20.26
C ARG A 218 -9.02 -9.38 21.75
N ALA A 219 -9.82 -10.25 22.37
CA ALA A 219 -9.68 -10.58 23.78
C ALA A 219 -8.34 -11.30 24.05
N HIS A 220 -7.93 -12.18 23.14
CA HIS A 220 -6.63 -12.83 23.20
C HIS A 220 -5.49 -11.82 23.11
N TRP A 221 -5.53 -10.88 22.16
CA TRP A 221 -4.53 -9.83 22.06
C TRP A 221 -4.45 -8.95 23.31
N ILE A 222 -5.58 -8.58 23.93
CA ILE A 222 -5.54 -7.85 25.22
C ILE A 222 -4.88 -8.69 26.31
N ALA A 223 -5.24 -9.97 26.43
CA ALA A 223 -4.72 -10.83 27.49
C ALA A 223 -3.23 -11.15 27.31
N SER A 224 -2.76 -11.16 26.07
CA SER A 224 -1.38 -11.53 25.70
C SER A 224 -0.44 -10.34 25.54
N THR A 225 -0.93 -9.09 25.65
CA THR A 225 -0.11 -7.87 25.52
C THR A 225 -0.30 -6.95 26.72
N GLN A 226 0.72 -6.15 27.01
CA GLN A 226 0.66 -5.10 28.00
C GLN A 226 0.48 -3.74 27.33
N ASP A 227 -0.09 -2.80 28.08
CA ASP A 227 -0.22 -1.43 27.63
C ASP A 227 1.15 -0.81 27.27
N ARG A 228 1.21 -0.17 26.10
CA ARG A 228 2.42 0.40 25.45
C ARG A 228 3.40 -0.62 24.87
N ASP A 229 3.00 -1.89 24.74
CA ASP A 229 3.77 -2.86 23.94
C ASP A 229 3.79 -2.44 22.46
N VAL A 230 4.95 -2.65 21.84
CA VAL A 230 5.12 -2.55 20.38
C VAL A 230 5.45 -3.96 19.90
N ILE A 231 4.60 -4.51 19.04
CA ILE A 231 4.79 -5.84 18.46
C ILE A 231 5.26 -5.65 17.02
N HIS A 232 6.45 -6.17 16.72
CA HIS A 232 7.00 -6.20 15.36
C HIS A 232 6.39 -7.37 14.59
N LEU A 233 5.67 -7.05 13.51
CA LEU A 233 4.95 -8.04 12.71
C LEU A 233 5.76 -8.54 11.50
N GLY A 234 6.87 -7.88 11.19
CA GLY A 234 7.72 -8.15 10.03
C GLY A 234 7.95 -6.89 9.21
N HIS A 235 9.11 -6.77 8.55
CA HIS A 235 9.51 -5.56 7.80
C HIS A 235 9.32 -4.28 8.63
N ALA A 236 8.57 -3.29 8.12
CA ALA A 236 8.19 -2.07 8.82
C ALA A 236 6.86 -2.18 9.61
N ALA A 237 6.16 -3.31 9.53
CA ALA A 237 4.85 -3.47 10.14
C ALA A 237 4.93 -3.54 11.68
N LEU A 238 4.28 -2.60 12.35
CA LEU A 238 4.23 -2.53 13.82
C LEU A 238 2.79 -2.47 14.32
N LEU A 239 2.51 -3.19 15.41
CA LEU A 239 1.28 -3.06 16.17
C LEU A 239 1.60 -2.42 17.53
N TYR A 240 1.07 -1.22 17.77
CA TYR A 240 1.22 -0.52 19.04
C TYR A 240 -0.02 -0.68 19.92
N ARG A 241 0.19 -1.10 21.17
CA ARG A 241 -0.87 -1.25 22.17
C ARG A 241 -1.06 0.04 22.97
N GLN A 242 -2.22 0.68 22.85
CA GLN A 242 -2.60 1.84 23.67
C GLN A 242 -3.83 1.48 24.50
N GLN A 243 -3.72 1.34 25.82
CA GLN A 243 -4.81 1.02 26.77
C GLN A 243 -5.70 -0.15 26.38
N GLU A 244 -6.78 0.03 25.60
CA GLU A 244 -7.63 -1.03 25.00
C GLU A 244 -7.65 -1.00 23.45
N GLN A 245 -6.99 -0.03 22.85
CA GLN A 245 -6.84 0.17 21.42
C GLN A 245 -5.53 -0.41 20.87
N PHE A 246 -5.51 -0.54 19.55
CA PHE A 246 -4.35 -0.98 18.77
C PHE A 246 -4.16 -0.04 17.59
N PHE A 247 -2.93 0.43 17.36
CA PHE A 247 -2.56 1.20 16.19
C PHE A 247 -1.64 0.35 15.30
N LEU A 248 -1.92 0.34 14.00
CA LEU A 248 -1.18 -0.46 13.03
C LEU A 248 -0.38 0.46 12.12
N PHE A 249 0.92 0.24 11.99
CA PHE A 249 1.83 1.02 11.16
C PHE A 249 2.32 0.14 10.01
N ASP A 250 2.33 0.68 8.78
CA ASP A 250 2.84 0.06 7.54
C ASP A 250 2.54 -1.44 7.43
N PRO A 251 1.25 -1.85 7.41
CA PRO A 251 0.89 -3.25 7.45
C PRO A 251 1.23 -3.96 6.13
N TRP A 252 2.42 -4.55 6.09
CA TRP A 252 2.81 -5.49 5.06
C TRP A 252 2.92 -6.90 5.64
N LEU A 253 1.86 -7.70 5.44
CA LEU A 253 1.70 -9.01 6.09
C LEU A 253 1.92 -10.19 5.13
N MET A 254 2.36 -9.92 3.92
CA MET A 254 2.66 -10.94 2.92
C MET A 254 3.88 -11.78 3.34
N PRO A 255 3.79 -13.13 3.47
CA PRO A 255 4.99 -13.95 3.57
C PRO A 255 5.85 -13.77 2.33
N TRP A 256 7.12 -13.47 2.58
CA TRP A 256 8.12 -13.23 1.55
C TRP A 256 8.36 -14.46 0.64
N PHE A 257 8.06 -15.67 1.13
CA PHE A 257 8.28 -16.91 0.38
C PHE A 257 7.04 -17.81 0.43
N ALA A 258 6.48 -18.12 -0.75
CA ALA A 258 5.36 -19.04 -0.91
C ALA A 258 5.66 -20.47 -0.41
N GLU A 259 6.94 -20.79 -0.18
CA GLU A 259 7.45 -22.09 0.27
C GLU A 259 7.58 -22.19 1.81
N MET A 260 7.30 -21.12 2.55
CA MET A 260 7.42 -21.16 4.01
C MET A 260 6.39 -22.12 4.62
N PRO A 261 6.82 -23.07 5.47
CA PRO A 261 5.94 -24.09 6.04
C PRO A 261 5.01 -23.55 7.13
N VAL A 262 5.25 -22.32 7.60
CA VAL A 262 4.46 -21.65 8.64
C VAL A 262 3.74 -20.45 8.02
N PRO A 263 2.40 -20.35 8.12
CA PRO A 263 1.68 -19.19 7.63
C PRO A 263 2.10 -17.94 8.42
N SER A 264 2.30 -16.82 7.73
CA SER A 264 2.50 -15.54 8.40
C SER A 264 1.26 -15.10 9.15
N LEU A 265 1.47 -14.18 10.09
CA LEU A 265 0.36 -13.45 10.69
C LEU A 265 -0.41 -12.71 9.59
N TRP A 266 -1.73 -12.78 9.63
CA TRP A 266 -2.60 -12.19 8.60
C TRP A 266 -3.65 -11.27 9.22
N GLY A 267 -4.33 -10.46 8.40
CA GLY A 267 -5.31 -9.46 8.86
C GLY A 267 -6.38 -10.03 9.80
N SER A 268 -6.90 -11.23 9.52
CA SER A 268 -7.91 -11.90 10.36
C SER A 268 -7.39 -12.42 11.71
N LEU A 269 -6.07 -12.45 11.92
CA LEU A 269 -5.44 -12.79 13.19
C LEU A 269 -5.01 -11.57 13.99
N LEU A 270 -5.16 -10.36 13.45
CA LEU A 270 -4.87 -9.11 14.14
C LEU A 270 -6.10 -8.61 14.91
N PRO A 271 -5.89 -7.89 16.03
CA PRO A 271 -6.99 -7.19 16.66
C PRO A 271 -7.43 -6.06 15.74
N ARG A 272 -8.73 -5.81 15.66
CA ARG A 272 -9.29 -4.66 14.94
C ARG A 272 -8.57 -3.37 15.35
N PRO A 273 -7.84 -2.69 14.44
CA PRO A 273 -7.09 -1.50 14.81
C PRO A 273 -8.03 -0.30 14.97
N ALA A 274 -7.67 0.62 15.86
CA ALA A 274 -8.32 1.91 16.02
C ALA A 274 -7.92 2.89 14.90
N ALA A 275 -6.72 2.72 14.33
CA ALA A 275 -6.23 3.48 13.19
C ALA A 275 -5.09 2.72 12.49
N ILE A 276 -4.92 2.98 11.19
CA ILE A 276 -3.77 2.55 10.39
C ILE A 276 -2.93 3.78 10.04
N PHE A 277 -1.61 3.67 10.09
CA PHE A 277 -0.67 4.72 9.74
C PHE A 277 0.23 4.22 8.60
N LEU A 278 0.24 4.93 7.48
CA LEU A 278 1.12 4.67 6.34
C LEU A 278 2.21 5.74 6.28
N THR A 279 3.47 5.34 6.18
CA THR A 279 4.62 6.26 6.22
C THR A 279 4.93 6.88 4.86
N HIS A 280 5.06 6.06 3.83
CA HIS A 280 5.43 6.50 2.48
C HIS A 280 4.96 5.52 1.40
N ASP A 281 5.15 5.92 0.15
CA ASP A 281 4.46 5.42 -1.04
C ASP A 281 4.99 4.10 -1.62
N HIS A 282 5.98 3.48 -0.97
CA HIS A 282 6.57 2.23 -1.44
C HIS A 282 5.67 1.02 -1.16
N ASP A 283 5.74 0.02 -2.05
CA ASP A 283 4.84 -1.15 -2.08
C ASP A 283 4.91 -2.02 -0.81
N ASP A 284 6.04 -2.01 -0.13
CA ASP A 284 6.32 -2.69 1.14
C ASP A 284 5.84 -1.92 2.38
N HIS A 285 5.28 -0.72 2.19
CA HIS A 285 4.63 0.11 3.22
C HIS A 285 3.14 0.34 2.93
N VAL A 286 2.76 0.35 1.64
CA VAL A 286 1.39 0.55 1.14
C VAL A 286 0.96 -0.67 0.34
N ASP A 287 0.81 -1.81 1.01
CA ASP A 287 0.44 -3.05 0.34
C ASP A 287 -1.07 -3.19 0.14
N PRO A 288 -1.62 -3.07 -1.09
CA PRO A 288 -3.06 -3.13 -1.31
C PRO A 288 -3.64 -4.50 -0.95
N ARG A 289 -2.84 -5.56 -1.04
CA ARG A 289 -3.24 -6.95 -0.74
C ARG A 289 -3.57 -7.11 0.74
N THR A 290 -2.70 -6.61 1.62
CA THR A 290 -2.96 -6.57 3.07
C THR A 290 -4.12 -5.62 3.38
N LEU A 291 -4.10 -4.39 2.84
CA LEU A 291 -5.12 -3.37 3.10
C LEU A 291 -6.54 -3.81 2.69
N LEU A 292 -6.69 -4.65 1.66
CA LEU A 292 -7.96 -5.25 1.26
C LEU A 292 -8.62 -6.09 2.36
N THR A 293 -7.84 -6.68 3.26
CA THR A 293 -8.34 -7.53 4.34
C THR A 293 -8.67 -6.77 5.63
N LEU A 294 -8.25 -5.51 5.73
CA LEU A 294 -8.45 -4.69 6.94
C LEU A 294 -9.84 -4.03 6.97
N PRO A 295 -10.37 -3.67 8.15
CA PRO A 295 -11.62 -2.94 8.27
C PRO A 295 -11.59 -1.60 7.50
N LYS A 296 -12.70 -1.22 6.84
CA LYS A 296 -12.74 -0.05 5.95
C LYS A 296 -13.37 1.22 6.55
N ASP A 297 -13.91 1.11 7.76
CA ASP A 297 -14.57 2.19 8.52
C ASP A 297 -13.66 2.83 9.59
N ILE A 298 -12.44 2.34 9.72
CA ILE A 298 -11.40 2.90 10.60
C ILE A 298 -10.61 3.99 9.86
N PRO A 299 -10.04 4.97 10.59
CA PRO A 299 -9.18 5.98 9.98
C PRO A 299 -7.87 5.38 9.46
N VAL A 300 -7.48 5.79 8.25
CA VAL A 300 -6.15 5.54 7.67
C VAL A 300 -5.42 6.88 7.56
N ILE A 301 -4.33 7.02 8.29
CA ILE A 301 -3.49 8.20 8.35
C ILE A 301 -2.39 8.07 7.32
N VAL A 302 -2.23 9.08 6.49
CA VAL A 302 -1.30 9.09 5.35
C VAL A 302 -0.55 10.43 5.25
N PRO A 303 0.58 10.48 4.52
CA PRO A 303 1.26 11.74 4.22
C PRO A 303 0.36 12.77 3.56
N SER A 304 0.55 14.04 3.91
CA SER A 304 -0.33 15.12 3.47
C SER A 304 0.22 15.91 2.29
N ARG A 305 -0.65 16.17 1.31
CA ARG A 305 -0.40 17.14 0.24
C ARG A 305 -0.20 18.58 0.75
N LYS A 306 -0.63 18.89 1.98
CA LYS A 306 -0.37 20.20 2.62
C LYS A 306 1.12 20.46 2.87
N ASN A 307 1.99 19.46 2.76
CA ASN A 307 3.45 19.62 2.79
C ASN A 307 4.01 20.29 1.52
N ARG A 308 3.15 20.64 0.53
CA ARG A 308 3.45 21.49 -0.65
C ARG A 308 4.59 20.98 -1.54
N ARG A 309 4.68 19.66 -1.70
CA ARG A 309 5.55 19.03 -2.70
C ARG A 309 4.91 19.07 -4.09
N LYS A 310 5.75 19.03 -5.13
CA LYS A 310 5.32 19.09 -6.54
C LYS A 310 4.60 17.82 -6.96
N LEU A 311 5.13 16.68 -6.52
CA LEU A 311 4.63 15.35 -6.77
C LEU A 311 4.04 14.78 -5.48
N TYR A 312 3.09 13.85 -5.58
CA TYR A 312 2.48 13.20 -4.42
C TYR A 312 1.93 11.82 -4.80
N TYR A 313 1.73 10.96 -3.80
CA TYR A 313 1.00 9.71 -3.96
C TYR A 313 -0.46 9.95 -3.60
N ASP A 314 -1.40 9.62 -4.48
CA ASP A 314 -2.82 9.84 -4.30
C ASP A 314 -3.45 8.76 -3.41
N TYR A 315 -3.00 8.73 -2.15
CA TYR A 315 -3.57 7.85 -1.12
C TYR A 315 -5.10 7.93 -1.05
N PRO A 316 -5.74 9.12 -1.12
CA PRO A 316 -7.20 9.18 -1.11
C PRO A 316 -7.86 8.49 -2.30
N ALA A 317 -7.26 8.51 -3.49
CA ALA A 317 -7.78 7.75 -4.63
C ALA A 317 -7.60 6.24 -4.41
N LEU A 318 -6.38 5.78 -4.10
CA LEU A 318 -6.08 4.37 -3.84
C LEU A 318 -7.00 3.79 -2.76
N LEU A 319 -7.03 4.41 -1.59
CA LEU A 319 -7.72 3.85 -0.44
C LEU A 319 -9.25 3.83 -0.63
N ARG A 320 -9.82 4.79 -1.38
CA ARG A 320 -11.25 4.76 -1.75
C ARG A 320 -11.58 3.63 -2.70
N GLU A 321 -10.71 3.33 -3.66
CA GLU A 321 -10.85 2.16 -4.55
C GLU A 321 -10.81 0.85 -3.76
N LEU A 322 -9.95 0.76 -2.73
CA LEU A 322 -9.94 -0.38 -1.79
C LEU A 322 -11.16 -0.41 -0.84
N GLY A 323 -11.97 0.63 -0.81
CA GLY A 323 -13.20 0.70 -0.02
C GLY A 323 -13.10 1.49 1.29
N PHE A 324 -11.94 2.04 1.65
CA PHE A 324 -11.78 2.86 2.86
C PHE A 324 -12.61 4.13 2.78
N THR A 325 -13.22 4.49 3.90
CA THR A 325 -14.15 5.63 3.96
C THR A 325 -13.56 6.83 4.69
N ARG A 326 -12.46 6.65 5.42
CA ARG A 326 -11.88 7.66 6.31
C ARG A 326 -10.36 7.76 6.12
N VAL A 327 -9.96 8.47 5.07
CA VAL A 327 -8.54 8.78 4.82
C VAL A 327 -8.21 10.15 5.42
N ILE A 328 -7.21 10.20 6.28
CA ILE A 328 -6.77 11.41 6.98
C ILE A 328 -5.34 11.74 6.54
N GLU A 329 -5.20 12.79 5.76
CA GLU A 329 -3.89 13.34 5.41
C GLU A 329 -3.31 14.13 6.60
N LEU A 330 -2.19 13.68 7.15
CA LEU A 330 -1.53 14.28 8.30
C LEU A 330 -0.22 14.95 7.88
N ALA A 331 -0.18 16.29 7.93
CA ALA A 331 0.98 17.09 7.55
C ALA A 331 2.06 17.08 8.63
N HIS A 332 3.30 17.43 8.26
CA HIS A 332 4.41 17.46 9.21
C HIS A 332 4.11 18.37 10.40
N GLY A 333 4.22 17.84 11.61
CA GLY A 333 3.91 18.54 12.85
C GLY A 333 2.42 18.51 13.26
N GLU A 334 1.51 18.04 12.41
CA GLU A 334 0.12 17.74 12.80
C GLU A 334 0.08 16.43 13.61
N THR A 335 -0.97 16.26 14.41
CA THR A 335 -1.12 15.12 15.34
C THR A 335 -2.48 14.45 15.21
N PHE A 336 -2.51 13.12 15.33
CA PHE A 336 -3.70 12.32 15.56
C PHE A 336 -3.85 12.05 17.07
N PRO A 337 -4.84 12.64 17.75
CA PRO A 337 -4.98 12.52 19.21
C PRO A 337 -5.62 11.18 19.62
N PHE A 338 -5.26 10.70 20.82
CA PHE A 338 -5.94 9.61 21.53
C PHE A 338 -5.93 9.89 23.04
N GLU A 339 -6.57 9.04 23.84
CA GLU A 339 -6.62 9.24 25.29
C GLU A 339 -5.21 9.17 25.92
N GLY A 340 -4.76 10.28 26.52
CA GLY A 340 -3.46 10.35 27.20
C GLY A 340 -2.25 10.59 26.28
N GLY A 341 -2.46 10.84 24.98
CA GLY A 341 -1.35 11.04 24.05
C GLY A 341 -1.75 11.40 22.62
N CYS A 342 -0.80 11.29 21.70
CA CYS A 342 -1.03 11.47 20.28
C CYS A 342 -0.01 10.71 19.42
N VAL A 343 -0.34 10.53 18.14
CA VAL A 343 0.63 10.18 17.10
C VAL A 343 0.92 11.44 16.29
N ALA A 344 2.16 11.92 16.30
CA ALA A 344 2.59 13.10 15.55
C ALA A 344 3.24 12.69 14.22
N SER A 345 2.90 13.40 13.14
CA SER A 345 3.60 13.27 11.86
C SER A 345 4.96 13.99 11.93
N VAL A 346 6.01 13.28 11.55
CA VAL A 346 7.40 13.73 11.59
C VAL A 346 7.95 13.77 10.16
N PRO A 347 8.74 14.79 9.79
CA PRO A 347 9.40 14.83 8.48
C PRO A 347 10.24 13.58 8.20
N PHE A 348 10.03 13.00 7.02
CA PHE A 348 10.86 11.94 6.44
C PHE A 348 11.95 12.58 5.57
N PHE A 349 13.16 12.04 5.66
CA PHE A 349 14.34 12.41 4.87
C PHE A 349 14.97 11.16 4.25
N GLY A 350 15.67 11.33 3.13
CA GLY A 350 16.55 10.29 2.58
C GLY A 350 15.81 9.28 1.72
N GLU A 351 16.38 8.07 1.63
CA GLU A 351 16.02 7.04 0.66
C GLU A 351 16.41 7.40 -0.79
N ASP A 352 17.48 8.18 -0.94
CA ASP A 352 18.09 8.43 -2.24
C ASP A 352 18.63 7.12 -2.85
N PRO A 353 18.52 6.92 -4.18
CA PRO A 353 18.01 7.84 -5.20
C PRO A 353 16.50 7.74 -5.45
N CYS A 354 15.75 7.00 -4.63
CA CYS A 354 14.31 6.81 -4.79
C CYS A 354 13.48 8.02 -4.32
N ASP A 355 14.07 8.94 -3.55
CA ASP A 355 13.41 10.18 -3.12
C ASP A 355 13.22 11.15 -4.30
N ILE A 356 11.98 11.20 -4.80
CA ILE A 356 11.51 12.18 -5.80
C ILE A 356 10.76 13.36 -5.15
N GLU A 357 11.08 13.64 -3.88
CA GLU A 357 10.55 14.72 -3.05
C GLU A 357 9.03 14.65 -2.82
N MET A 358 8.44 13.46 -2.76
CA MET A 358 7.03 13.29 -2.41
C MET A 358 6.78 13.47 -0.91
N PRO A 359 5.56 13.83 -0.47
CA PRO A 359 5.23 13.86 0.95
C PRO A 359 5.34 12.46 1.55
N ARG A 360 6.20 12.32 2.55
CA ARG A 360 6.43 11.11 3.33
C ARG A 360 6.50 11.45 4.82
N ASN A 361 6.10 10.54 5.68
CA ASN A 361 6.02 10.75 7.12
C ASN A 361 6.78 9.66 7.86
N CYS A 362 7.52 10.05 8.90
CA CYS A 362 7.74 9.20 10.07
C CYS A 362 6.63 9.49 11.10
N TYR A 363 6.49 8.64 12.12
CA TYR A 363 5.48 8.85 13.17
C TYR A 363 6.08 8.78 14.57
N LEU A 364 5.83 9.79 15.40
CA LEU A 364 6.13 9.74 16.83
C LEU A 364 4.87 9.40 17.61
N ILE A 365 4.87 8.27 18.30
CA ILE A 365 3.84 7.91 19.27
C ILE A 365 4.25 8.54 20.61
N ALA A 366 3.55 9.60 21.03
CA ALA A 366 3.76 10.25 22.31
C ALA A 366 2.69 9.77 23.31
N ASP A 367 3.06 8.86 24.21
CA ASP A 367 2.09 8.16 25.07
C ASP A 367 2.52 8.14 26.55
N ARG A 368 1.86 8.97 27.37
CA ARG A 368 1.99 8.98 28.85
C ARG A 368 3.45 8.89 29.34
N GLY A 369 4.32 9.69 28.74
CA GLY A 369 5.75 9.80 29.10
C GLY A 369 6.68 8.74 28.50
N ARG A 370 6.18 7.83 27.65
CA ARG A 370 7.00 6.89 26.88
C ARG A 370 6.77 7.14 25.38
N ASN A 371 7.77 7.74 24.75
CA ASN A 371 7.67 8.12 23.34
C ASN A 371 8.38 7.10 22.44
N THR A 372 7.74 6.68 21.36
CA THR A 372 8.28 5.73 20.37
C THR A 372 8.29 6.38 19.00
N LEU A 373 9.46 6.47 18.36
CA LEU A 373 9.61 6.99 17.00
C LEU A 373 9.64 5.82 16.00
N VAL A 374 8.65 5.80 15.11
CA VAL A 374 8.57 4.93 13.93
C VAL A 374 9.20 5.68 12.78
N HIS A 375 10.48 5.42 12.52
CA HIS A 375 11.34 6.15 11.60
C HIS A 375 11.42 5.50 10.21
N VAL A 376 11.21 4.18 10.14
CA VAL A 376 11.22 3.38 8.90
C VAL A 376 12.46 3.69 8.05
N ASP A 377 12.30 3.87 6.74
CA ASP A 377 13.36 4.10 5.75
C ASP A 377 13.87 5.53 5.68
N SER A 378 13.44 6.39 6.62
CA SER A 378 14.05 7.69 6.70
C SER A 378 15.52 7.56 7.10
N GLY A 379 16.36 8.33 6.42
CA GLY A 379 17.79 8.42 6.66
C GLY A 379 18.38 9.73 6.16
N PRO A 380 19.71 9.89 6.23
CA PRO A 380 20.39 11.03 5.63
C PRO A 380 20.17 11.07 4.11
N THR A 381 19.92 12.26 3.56
CA THR A 381 19.96 12.47 2.11
C THR A 381 21.41 12.51 1.61
N ASN A 382 21.60 12.37 0.30
CA ASN A 382 22.87 12.58 -0.39
C ASN A 382 23.45 14.00 -0.18
N ALA A 383 22.60 14.96 0.17
CA ALA A 383 23.01 16.33 0.53
C ALA A 383 23.34 16.49 2.03
N GLY A 384 23.30 15.41 2.81
CA GLY A 384 23.61 15.39 4.24
C GLY A 384 22.47 15.87 5.15
N ARG A 385 21.25 16.04 4.63
CA ARG A 385 20.09 16.46 5.43
C ARG A 385 19.49 15.25 6.16
N SER A 386 19.11 15.41 7.41
CA SER A 386 18.45 14.39 8.21
C SER A 386 17.61 15.02 9.33
N ALA A 387 16.80 14.21 10.00
CA ALA A 387 16.04 14.65 11.18
C ALA A 387 16.93 15.23 12.30
N LEU A 388 18.20 14.83 12.36
CA LEU A 388 19.17 15.38 13.32
C LEU A 388 19.70 16.74 12.87
N THR A 389 20.19 16.85 11.63
CA THR A 389 20.81 18.10 11.13
C THR A 389 19.80 19.23 10.95
N GLU A 390 18.53 18.89 10.75
CA GLU A 390 17.42 19.82 10.58
C GLU A 390 16.73 20.16 11.92
N GLY A 391 17.26 19.69 13.05
CA GLY A 391 16.74 20.00 14.40
C GLY A 391 15.40 19.34 14.74
N VAL A 392 14.90 18.43 13.91
CA VAL A 392 13.59 17.77 14.10
C VAL A 392 13.58 16.96 15.39
N ILE A 393 14.62 16.17 15.66
CA ILE A 393 14.68 15.35 16.88
C ILE A 393 14.70 16.24 18.14
N ASP A 394 15.46 17.33 18.13
CA ASP A 394 15.51 18.28 19.25
C ASP A 394 14.14 18.89 19.53
N ASP A 395 13.41 19.28 18.48
CA ASP A 395 12.08 19.86 18.61
C ASP A 395 11.05 18.84 19.11
N LEU A 396 11.14 17.58 18.67
CA LEU A 396 10.32 16.49 19.21
C LEU A 396 10.60 16.27 20.71
N VAL A 397 11.86 16.24 21.12
CA VAL A 397 12.24 16.04 22.53
C VAL A 397 11.80 17.21 23.39
N LYS A 398 11.98 18.46 22.93
CA LYS A 398 11.49 19.65 23.63
C LYS A 398 9.97 19.64 23.81
N ARG A 399 9.24 19.15 22.81
CA ARG A 399 7.77 19.20 22.79
C ARG A 399 7.11 18.05 23.53
N TYR A 400 7.61 16.83 23.36
CA TYR A 400 6.96 15.60 23.84
C TYR A 400 7.76 14.90 24.95
N GLY A 401 9.00 15.30 25.19
CA GLY A 401 9.92 14.60 26.08
C GLY A 401 10.79 13.55 25.37
N PRO A 402 11.64 12.84 26.12
CA PRO A 402 12.64 11.94 25.55
C PRO A 402 12.02 10.81 24.72
N ILE A 403 12.63 10.51 23.57
CA ILE A 403 12.28 9.36 22.74
C ILE A 403 12.90 8.12 23.36
N SER A 404 12.06 7.21 23.86
CA SER A 404 12.49 6.01 24.58
C SER A 404 12.82 4.85 23.66
N THR A 405 12.13 4.76 22.52
CA THR A 405 12.27 3.68 21.55
C THR A 405 12.31 4.26 20.14
N LEU A 406 13.18 3.73 19.29
CA LEU A 406 13.31 4.07 17.87
C LEU A 406 13.23 2.79 17.03
N PHE A 407 12.34 2.77 16.05
CA PHE A 407 12.29 1.75 15.00
C PHE A 407 12.74 2.39 13.69
N ALA A 408 13.95 2.07 13.24
CA ALA A 408 14.58 2.59 12.02
C ALA A 408 15.18 1.42 11.23
N SER A 409 15.22 1.52 9.90
CA SER A 409 16.04 0.63 9.08
C SER A 409 17.53 0.99 9.21
N GLN A 410 18.40 0.00 8.98
CA GLN A 410 19.87 0.14 9.05
C GLN A 410 20.45 0.50 7.70
#